data_AF-A0A7S3TUB4-F1
#
_entry.id   AF-A0A7S3TUB4-F1
#
_cell.length_a   1.000
_cell.length_b   1.000
_cell.length_c   1.000
_cell.angle_alpha   90.00
_cell.angle_beta   90.00
_cell.angle_gamma   90.00
#
_symmetry.space_group_name_H-M   'P 1'
#
loop_
_entity.id
_entity.type
_entity.pdbx_description
1 polymer ?
#
loop_
_entity_poly.entity_id
_entity_poly.type
_entity_poly.pdbx_seq_one_letter_code
_entity_poly.pdbx_strand_id
1 'polypeptide(L)'
;ASMLSLLASLSLLSTSVLTDGMMHTSRRQVMLLAPALALLPHASALALPPSQTVEGEVSLYFGAGCFWHVQHQLVLAEQSLLGRAGGTITARTGYAGGTRVASGPSAGPAGAKVCYHNPLGIADYGVLGHAEAVEVSLPRSRVGDFAREYFALFGRKGIRHDPQDRGGEYRSVLGLPGGEASELYAAVAEAARGTPMRLVPGVGDEGDTIGSKTILVYDSEKFPFFPAELYHQFHNDFMGPPYGEAYNNLLATLYKEKKLFTVGCPDMDPATIVEGRVQ
;
A
#
# COMPACT_ATOMS: atom_id res chain seq x y z
N ALA A 1 53.52 -5.67 -26.54
CA ALA A 1 54.42 -4.84 -25.74
C ALA A 1 53.94 -3.40 -25.79
N SER A 2 53.89 -2.71 -24.64
CA SER A 2 53.49 -1.31 -24.44
C SER A 2 51.98 -1.01 -24.64
N MET A 3 51.28 -0.24 -23.81
CA MET A 3 51.68 0.79 -22.84
C MET A 3 50.77 0.80 -21.60
N LEU A 4 51.40 1.16 -20.46
CA LEU A 4 50.80 1.52 -19.18
C LEU A 4 49.84 2.72 -19.30
N SER A 5 48.81 2.75 -18.45
CA SER A 5 48.12 3.98 -18.06
C SER A 5 48.13 4.11 -16.53
N LEU A 6 48.67 5.23 -16.07
CA LEU A 6 48.77 5.64 -14.68
C LEU A 6 48.11 7.02 -14.60
N LEU A 7 47.06 7.18 -13.82
CA LEU A 7 46.59 8.50 -13.38
C LEU A 7 45.99 8.40 -11.98
N ALA A 8 46.55 9.21 -11.09
CA ALA A 8 46.11 9.45 -9.72
C ALA A 8 45.19 10.68 -9.68
N SER A 9 44.29 10.76 -8.70
CA SER A 9 43.72 12.04 -8.25
C SER A 9 43.27 11.95 -6.79
N LEU A 10 43.68 12.97 -6.03
CA LEU A 10 43.43 13.27 -4.62
C LEU A 10 41.95 13.53 -4.29
N SER A 11 41.59 13.31 -3.03
CA SER A 11 40.71 14.25 -2.30
C SER A 11 41.07 14.27 -0.80
N LEU A 12 41.37 15.48 -0.31
CA LEU A 12 41.43 15.84 1.11
C LEU A 12 40.00 16.03 1.64
N LEU A 13 39.76 15.83 2.94
CA LEU A 13 39.11 16.83 3.77
C LEU A 13 39.35 16.56 5.27
N SER A 14 39.16 17.62 6.03
CA SER A 14 39.80 17.98 7.29
C SER A 14 38.79 18.05 8.44
N THR A 15 39.32 18.21 9.66
CA THR A 15 38.68 18.61 10.94
C THR A 15 37.82 17.54 11.62
N SER A 16 37.95 17.29 12.93
CA SER A 16 37.83 18.30 13.99
C SER A 16 38.38 17.81 15.34
N VAL A 17 38.32 18.70 16.32
CA VAL A 17 39.24 18.94 17.43
C VAL A 17 38.57 18.65 18.78
N LEU A 18 39.36 18.05 19.68
CA LEU A 18 39.50 18.18 21.14
C LEU A 18 38.30 18.23 22.12
N THR A 19 38.52 17.41 23.16
CA THR A 19 38.37 17.65 24.62
C THR A 19 36.99 17.73 25.24
N ASP A 20 36.78 16.86 26.24
CA ASP A 20 36.07 17.27 27.44
C ASP A 20 36.85 16.84 28.69
N GLY A 21 36.95 17.78 29.63
CA GLY A 21 37.85 17.78 30.76
C GLY A 21 37.21 17.26 32.04
N MET A 22 38.03 16.56 32.82
CA MET A 22 37.77 16.18 34.20
C MET A 22 37.57 17.41 35.09
N MET A 23 36.54 17.41 35.94
CA MET A 23 36.52 18.23 37.16
C MET A 23 36.38 17.34 38.40
N HIS A 24 37.22 17.65 39.37
CA HIS A 24 37.45 16.96 40.63
C HIS A 24 36.98 17.84 41.79
N THR A 25 36.76 17.21 42.94
CA THR A 25 36.77 17.77 44.32
C THR A 25 35.51 18.45 44.91
N SER A 26 34.84 17.70 45.79
CA SER A 26 34.88 17.82 47.27
C SER A 26 34.80 19.21 47.94
N ARG A 27 33.73 19.46 48.74
CA ARG A 27 33.79 19.63 50.23
C ARG A 27 32.45 20.09 50.83
N ARG A 28 32.19 19.60 52.06
CA ARG A 28 31.37 20.19 53.16
C ARG A 28 29.84 20.18 52.92
N GLN A 29 28.95 19.91 53.88
CA GLN A 29 28.99 20.05 55.34
C GLN A 29 27.81 19.25 55.93
N VAL A 30 28.00 18.69 57.12
CA VAL A 30 26.95 18.12 57.99
C VAL A 30 26.36 19.24 58.84
N MET A 31 25.03 19.38 58.92
CA MET A 31 24.31 19.88 60.11
C MET A 31 22.85 19.39 60.15
N LEU A 32 22.40 19.17 61.38
CA LEU A 32 21.18 18.51 61.85
C LEU A 32 19.92 19.42 61.88
N LEU A 33 18.77 18.75 62.09
CA LEU A 33 17.53 19.17 62.76
C LEU A 33 16.35 19.67 61.89
N ALA A 34 15.31 18.83 61.77
CA ALA A 34 13.96 19.02 62.36
C ALA A 34 12.96 18.00 61.77
N PRO A 35 12.07 17.34 62.56
CA PRO A 35 10.97 16.58 62.00
C PRO A 35 9.82 17.55 61.72
N ALA A 36 9.71 18.03 60.48
CA ALA A 36 8.49 18.67 60.00
C ALA A 36 7.47 17.58 59.65
N LEU A 37 6.32 17.60 60.30
CA LEU A 37 5.17 16.74 60.00
C LEU A 37 4.65 17.12 58.59
N ALA A 38 5.12 16.42 57.56
CA ALA A 38 4.70 16.62 56.19
C ALA A 38 3.34 15.96 55.95
N LEU A 39 2.29 16.79 55.83
CA LEU A 39 1.05 16.39 55.16
C LEU A 39 1.39 16.03 53.71
N LEU A 40 1.38 14.73 53.39
CA LEU A 40 1.59 14.23 52.03
C LEU A 40 0.41 14.69 51.15
N PRO A 41 0.62 15.54 50.14
CA PRO A 41 -0.36 15.66 49.07
C PRO A 41 -0.44 14.29 48.39
N HIS A 42 -1.64 13.71 48.34
CA HIS A 42 -1.91 12.60 47.44
C HIS A 42 -1.72 13.13 46.03
N ALA A 43 -0.52 12.97 45.50
CA ALA A 43 -0.27 13.09 44.08
C ALA A 43 -1.05 11.95 43.43
N SER A 44 -2.28 12.24 43.00
CA SER A 44 -2.97 11.45 42.00
C SER A 44 -2.06 11.43 40.78
N ALA A 45 -1.26 10.36 40.67
CA ALA A 45 -0.57 10.05 39.45
C ALA A 45 -1.66 9.89 38.38
N LEU A 46 -1.84 10.91 37.55
CA LEU A 46 -2.50 10.72 36.27
C LEU A 46 -1.65 9.68 35.56
N ALA A 47 -2.11 8.43 35.57
CA ALA A 47 -1.61 7.40 34.68
C ALA A 47 -1.84 7.95 33.27
N LEU A 48 -0.74 8.41 32.65
CA LEU A 48 -0.72 8.67 31.22
C LEU A 48 -1.27 7.40 30.55
N PRO A 49 -2.27 7.52 29.67
CA PRO A 49 -2.75 6.36 28.93
C PRO A 49 -1.54 5.71 28.26
N PRO A 50 -1.49 4.36 28.21
CA PRO A 50 -0.39 3.67 27.56
C PRO A 50 -0.22 4.26 26.17
N SER A 51 1.00 4.71 25.88
CA SER A 51 1.41 5.12 24.54
C SER A 51 0.99 4.02 23.59
N GLN A 52 -0.01 4.27 22.75
CA GLN A 52 -0.38 3.32 21.72
C GLN A 52 0.89 3.11 20.89
N THR A 53 1.43 1.89 20.95
CA THR A 53 2.48 1.48 20.04
C THR A 53 1.96 1.80 18.65
N VAL A 54 2.66 2.66 17.91
CA VAL A 54 2.36 2.93 16.51
C VAL A 54 2.39 1.57 15.83
N GLU A 55 1.21 1.01 15.58
CA GLU A 55 1.08 -0.31 15.01
C GLU A 55 1.68 -0.23 13.61
N GLY A 56 2.58 -1.15 13.28
CA GLY A 56 3.20 -1.16 11.96
C GLY A 56 2.14 -1.31 10.90
N GLU A 57 2.17 -0.46 9.87
CA GLU A 57 1.34 -0.65 8.69
C GLU A 57 1.93 -1.73 7.78
N VAL A 58 1.06 -2.37 7.00
CA VAL A 58 1.40 -3.39 6.01
C VAL A 58 0.63 -3.12 4.73
N SER A 59 1.30 -3.19 3.58
CA SER A 59 0.65 -3.10 2.28
C SER A 59 0.09 -4.46 1.88
N LEU A 60 -1.17 -4.49 1.49
CA LEU A 60 -1.85 -5.63 0.87
C LEU A 60 -2.50 -5.17 -0.42
N TYR A 61 -2.69 -6.08 -1.38
CA TYR A 61 -3.50 -5.78 -2.56
C TYR A 61 -4.68 -6.73 -2.72
N PHE A 62 -5.76 -6.22 -3.30
CA PHE A 62 -7.01 -6.94 -3.51
C PHE A 62 -7.51 -6.72 -4.95
N GLY A 63 -7.88 -7.78 -5.67
CA GLY A 63 -8.47 -7.69 -6.99
C GLY A 63 -9.73 -8.55 -7.10
N ALA A 64 -10.75 -8.04 -7.78
CA ALA A 64 -12.05 -8.69 -7.94
C ALA A 64 -12.74 -8.25 -9.24
N GLY A 65 -11.99 -8.27 -10.36
CA GLY A 65 -12.42 -7.70 -11.62
C GLY A 65 -11.84 -6.30 -11.83
N CYS A 66 -12.61 -5.43 -12.48
CA CYS A 66 -12.29 -4.02 -12.70
C CYS A 66 -11.96 -3.33 -11.37
N PHE A 67 -10.75 -2.81 -11.24
CA PHE A 67 -10.26 -2.23 -10.00
C PHE A 67 -10.96 -0.94 -9.56
N TRP A 68 -11.83 -0.33 -10.39
CA TRP A 68 -12.48 0.94 -10.06
C TRP A 68 -13.52 0.78 -8.97
N HIS A 69 -14.37 -0.25 -9.05
CA HIS A 69 -15.32 -0.55 -7.96
C HIS A 69 -14.59 -1.08 -6.73
N VAL A 70 -13.50 -1.84 -6.92
CA VAL A 70 -12.67 -2.34 -5.83
C VAL A 70 -12.03 -1.18 -5.06
N GLN A 71 -11.48 -0.18 -5.76
CA GLN A 71 -10.87 0.98 -5.13
C GLN A 71 -11.91 1.77 -4.37
N HIS A 72 -13.07 2.02 -4.96
CA HIS A 72 -14.15 2.73 -4.30
C HIS A 72 -14.58 2.01 -3.00
N GLN A 73 -14.79 0.70 -3.02
CA GLN A 73 -15.14 -0.06 -1.82
C GLN A 73 -14.05 0.04 -0.75
N LEU A 74 -12.78 -0.07 -1.13
CA LEU A 74 -11.67 -0.01 -0.17
C LEU A 74 -11.46 1.41 0.39
N VAL A 75 -11.76 2.45 -0.36
CA VAL A 75 -11.81 3.83 0.15
C VAL A 75 -12.91 4.00 1.18
N LEU A 76 -14.11 3.45 0.93
CA LEU A 76 -15.20 3.45 1.92
C LEU A 76 -14.82 2.66 3.18
N ALA A 77 -14.08 1.56 3.04
CA ALA A 77 -13.54 0.80 4.14
C ALA A 77 -12.50 1.62 4.94
N GLU A 78 -11.56 2.32 4.29
CA GLU A 78 -10.62 3.23 4.96
C GLU A 78 -11.33 4.34 5.73
N GLN A 79 -12.38 4.92 5.16
CA GLN A 79 -13.17 5.96 5.82
C GLN A 79 -13.91 5.43 7.04
N SER A 80 -14.61 4.30 6.90
CA SER A 80 -15.48 3.76 7.95
C SER A 80 -14.72 3.02 9.05
N LEU A 81 -13.69 2.26 8.68
CA LEU A 81 -12.94 1.40 9.60
C LEU A 81 -11.73 2.09 10.21
N LEU A 82 -11.10 3.04 9.51
CA LEU A 82 -9.87 3.70 9.95
C LEU A 82 -10.07 5.21 10.20
N GLY A 83 -11.21 5.77 9.83
CA GLY A 83 -11.45 7.22 9.93
C GLY A 83 -10.57 8.04 8.99
N ARG A 84 -10.00 7.42 7.95
CA ARG A 84 -9.14 8.12 6.97
C ARG A 84 -9.99 8.98 6.04
N ALA A 85 -9.45 10.12 5.65
CA ALA A 85 -10.06 11.05 4.70
C ALA A 85 -8.99 11.87 3.96
N GLY A 86 -9.35 12.41 2.80
CA GLY A 86 -8.48 13.27 2.00
C GLY A 86 -7.11 12.63 1.76
N GLY A 87 -6.05 13.36 2.10
CA GLY A 87 -4.67 12.90 1.96
C GLY A 87 -4.30 11.63 2.73
N THR A 88 -5.08 11.22 3.73
CA THR A 88 -4.77 10.02 4.54
C THR A 88 -5.25 8.72 3.92
N ILE A 89 -6.01 8.77 2.82
CA ILE A 89 -6.41 7.61 2.02
C ILE A 89 -5.18 6.98 1.35
N THR A 90 -5.12 5.66 1.36
CA THR A 90 -3.96 4.90 0.84
C THR A 90 -4.30 4.00 -0.34
N ALA A 91 -5.57 3.71 -0.59
CA ALA A 91 -6.01 2.86 -1.69
C ALA A 91 -5.54 3.36 -3.07
N ARG A 92 -4.87 2.49 -3.83
CA ARG A 92 -4.32 2.79 -5.17
C ARG A 92 -4.63 1.67 -6.14
N THR A 93 -5.15 2.00 -7.32
CA THR A 93 -5.30 1.02 -8.42
C THR A 93 -3.94 0.68 -9.04
N GLY A 94 -3.82 -0.54 -9.55
CA GLY A 94 -2.59 -1.06 -10.15
C GLY A 94 -2.72 -2.50 -10.61
N TYR A 95 -1.56 -3.12 -10.83
CA TYR A 95 -1.43 -4.43 -11.45
C TYR A 95 -0.59 -5.34 -10.56
N ALA A 96 -0.98 -6.61 -10.40
CA ALA A 96 -0.22 -7.58 -9.61
C ALA A 96 -0.46 -9.03 -10.06
N GLY A 97 0.26 -9.97 -9.46
CA GLY A 97 0.05 -11.41 -9.69
C GLY A 97 0.60 -11.96 -11.00
N GLY A 98 1.28 -11.14 -11.83
CA GLY A 98 2.01 -11.60 -13.01
C GLY A 98 3.49 -11.91 -12.70
N THR A 99 4.12 -12.71 -13.56
CA THR A 99 5.55 -13.09 -13.41
C THR A 99 6.51 -12.21 -14.20
N ARG A 100 5.99 -11.41 -15.14
CA ARG A 100 6.80 -10.61 -16.07
C ARG A 100 6.63 -9.13 -15.85
N VAL A 101 7.68 -8.39 -16.16
CA VAL A 101 7.71 -6.93 -16.14
C VAL A 101 8.55 -6.43 -17.32
N ALA A 102 8.30 -5.21 -17.77
CA ALA A 102 9.21 -4.53 -18.70
C ALA A 102 10.23 -3.69 -17.92
N SER A 103 11.41 -3.50 -18.50
CA SER A 103 12.38 -2.52 -17.99
C SER A 103 12.07 -1.13 -18.54
N GLY A 104 12.28 -0.08 -17.74
CA GLY A 104 12.25 1.31 -18.22
C GLY A 104 11.98 2.31 -17.10
N PRO A 105 12.02 3.63 -17.37
CA PRO A 105 11.73 4.63 -16.35
C PRO A 105 10.31 4.43 -15.81
N SER A 106 10.16 3.98 -14.57
CA SER A 106 8.86 3.71 -13.96
C SER A 106 8.92 3.91 -12.45
N ALA A 107 7.76 4.20 -11.86
CA ALA A 107 7.56 4.24 -10.41
C ALA A 107 7.34 2.85 -9.80
N GLY A 108 7.38 1.77 -10.61
CA GLY A 108 7.26 0.40 -10.11
C GLY A 108 8.50 -0.10 -9.35
N PRO A 109 8.37 -1.20 -8.60
CA PRO A 109 9.47 -1.84 -7.86
C PRO A 109 10.72 -2.05 -8.73
N ALA A 110 11.90 -1.67 -8.22
CA ALA A 110 13.17 -1.79 -8.93
C ALA A 110 13.21 -1.12 -10.33
N GLY A 111 12.33 -0.15 -10.61
CA GLY A 111 12.21 0.48 -11.92
C GLY A 111 11.56 -0.43 -12.98
N ALA A 112 10.84 -1.46 -12.56
CA ALA A 112 10.03 -2.28 -13.44
C ALA A 112 8.75 -1.54 -13.85
N LYS A 113 8.31 -1.80 -15.06
CA LYS A 113 7.19 -1.13 -15.73
C LYS A 113 6.11 -2.14 -16.10
N VAL A 114 4.88 -1.81 -15.72
CA VAL A 114 3.64 -2.51 -16.07
C VAL A 114 2.61 -1.42 -16.36
N CYS A 115 1.99 -1.47 -17.52
CA CYS A 115 1.13 -0.40 -18.06
C CYS A 115 -0.23 -0.93 -18.45
N TYR A 116 -1.22 -0.05 -18.41
CA TYR A 116 -2.53 -0.33 -18.97
C TYR A 116 -2.44 -0.62 -20.48
N HIS A 117 -3.53 -1.18 -21.01
CA HIS A 117 -3.70 -1.37 -22.44
C HIS A 117 -3.42 -0.08 -23.20
N ASN A 118 -2.47 -0.17 -24.13
CA ASN A 118 -2.05 0.97 -24.92
C ASN A 118 -1.78 0.54 -26.37
N PRO A 119 -2.04 1.41 -27.36
CA PRO A 119 -1.93 1.07 -28.78
C PRO A 119 -0.50 0.71 -29.22
N LEU A 120 0.50 1.03 -28.40
CA LEU A 120 1.91 0.72 -28.65
C LEU A 120 2.32 -0.65 -28.08
N GLY A 121 1.44 -1.32 -27.33
CA GLY A 121 1.75 -2.60 -26.66
C GLY A 121 2.91 -2.50 -25.65
N ILE A 122 3.19 -1.29 -25.14
CA ILE A 122 4.30 -1.07 -24.21
C ILE A 122 3.91 -1.62 -22.86
N ALA A 123 4.63 -2.66 -22.41
CA ALA A 123 4.51 -3.21 -21.06
C ALA A 123 3.06 -3.50 -20.62
N ASP A 124 2.21 -3.91 -21.55
CA ASP A 124 0.79 -4.20 -21.31
C ASP A 124 0.63 -5.24 -20.19
N TYR A 125 -0.09 -4.87 -19.13
CA TYR A 125 -0.20 -5.67 -17.91
C TYR A 125 -0.81 -7.05 -18.15
N GLY A 126 -1.79 -7.14 -19.05
CA GLY A 126 -2.44 -8.38 -19.43
C GLY A 126 -1.50 -9.31 -20.19
N VAL A 127 -0.76 -8.75 -21.17
CA VAL A 127 0.30 -9.49 -21.88
C VAL A 127 1.40 -9.94 -20.93
N LEU A 128 1.70 -9.17 -19.88
CA LEU A 128 2.67 -9.49 -18.83
C LEU A 128 2.13 -10.46 -17.76
N GLY A 129 0.84 -10.78 -17.82
CA GLY A 129 0.17 -11.77 -16.95
C GLY A 129 -0.33 -11.22 -15.61
N HIS A 130 -0.35 -9.90 -15.43
CA HIS A 130 -0.91 -9.28 -14.22
C HIS A 130 -2.44 -9.26 -14.24
N ALA A 131 -3.02 -9.04 -13.07
CA ALA A 131 -4.42 -8.74 -12.85
C ALA A 131 -4.57 -7.32 -12.32
N GLU A 132 -5.73 -6.71 -12.58
CA GLU A 132 -6.14 -5.49 -11.92
C GLU A 132 -6.31 -5.73 -10.40
N ALA A 133 -5.69 -4.85 -9.60
CA ALA A 133 -5.70 -4.92 -8.16
C ALA A 133 -5.67 -3.52 -7.53
N VAL A 134 -5.98 -3.46 -6.24
CA VAL A 134 -5.91 -2.25 -5.43
C VAL A 134 -5.05 -2.51 -4.21
N GLU A 135 -3.95 -1.77 -4.07
CA GLU A 135 -3.10 -1.80 -2.88
C GLU A 135 -3.64 -0.83 -1.81
N VAL A 136 -3.63 -1.26 -0.55
CA VAL A 136 -3.99 -0.46 0.63
C VAL A 136 -2.96 -0.69 1.74
N SER A 137 -2.55 0.38 2.43
CA SER A 137 -1.68 0.29 3.61
C SER A 137 -2.53 0.19 4.87
N LEU A 138 -2.42 -0.90 5.64
CA LEU A 138 -3.31 -1.20 6.75
C LEU A 138 -2.55 -1.40 8.06
N PRO A 139 -3.08 -0.96 9.22
CA PRO A 139 -2.64 -1.51 10.50
C PRO A 139 -2.83 -3.03 10.50
N ARG A 140 -1.84 -3.79 11.00
CA ARG A 140 -1.89 -5.27 11.00
C ARG A 140 -3.17 -5.81 11.65
N SER A 141 -3.64 -5.20 12.74
CA SER A 141 -4.88 -5.53 13.45
C SER A 141 -6.14 -5.40 12.59
N ARG A 142 -6.12 -4.62 11.51
CA ARG A 142 -7.27 -4.32 10.65
C ARG A 142 -7.32 -5.15 9.37
N VAL A 143 -6.31 -6.01 9.13
CA VAL A 143 -6.28 -6.89 7.94
C VAL A 143 -7.53 -7.76 7.83
N GLY A 144 -7.98 -8.36 8.95
CA GLY A 144 -9.19 -9.18 8.96
C GLY A 144 -10.47 -8.40 8.65
N ASP A 145 -10.55 -7.13 9.05
CA ASP A 145 -11.71 -6.27 8.74
C ASP A 145 -11.76 -5.92 7.25
N PHE A 146 -10.62 -5.54 6.66
CA PHE A 146 -10.54 -5.27 5.23
C PHE A 146 -10.74 -6.50 4.37
N ALA A 147 -10.27 -7.67 4.82
CA ALA A 147 -10.55 -8.93 4.15
C ALA A 147 -12.06 -9.20 4.10
N ARG A 148 -12.83 -8.88 5.15
CA ARG A 148 -14.30 -9.00 5.14
C ARG A 148 -14.95 -8.09 4.09
N GLU A 149 -14.51 -6.84 4.01
CA GLU A 149 -14.98 -5.89 2.99
C GLU A 149 -14.68 -6.41 1.57
N TYR A 150 -13.48 -6.96 1.37
CA TYR A 150 -13.09 -7.58 0.10
C TYR A 150 -13.97 -8.79 -0.25
N PHE A 151 -14.20 -9.73 0.68
CA PHE A 151 -15.05 -10.89 0.40
C PHE A 151 -16.52 -10.51 0.16
N ALA A 152 -16.99 -9.39 0.73
CA ALA A 152 -18.35 -8.90 0.50
C ALA A 152 -18.60 -8.51 -0.96
N LEU A 153 -17.56 -8.12 -1.72
CA LEU A 153 -17.65 -7.78 -3.15
C LEU A 153 -18.20 -8.93 -4.01
N PHE A 154 -18.01 -10.18 -3.60
CA PHE A 154 -18.45 -11.36 -4.35
C PHE A 154 -19.90 -11.77 -4.02
N GLY A 155 -20.50 -11.14 -2.99
CA GLY A 155 -21.82 -11.45 -2.47
C GLY A 155 -22.02 -12.93 -2.11
N ARG A 156 -23.28 -13.34 -2.02
CA ARG A 156 -23.64 -14.73 -1.66
C ARG A 156 -23.38 -15.74 -2.79
N LYS A 157 -23.24 -15.28 -4.03
CA LYS A 157 -23.06 -16.14 -5.20
C LYS A 157 -21.59 -16.46 -5.46
N GLY A 158 -20.65 -15.67 -4.93
CA GLY A 158 -19.22 -15.81 -5.23
C GLY A 158 -18.89 -15.31 -6.63
N ILE A 159 -19.58 -14.25 -7.07
CA ILE A 159 -19.43 -13.68 -8.42
C ILE A 159 -19.09 -12.21 -8.23
N ARG A 160 -18.04 -11.76 -8.91
CA ARG A 160 -17.58 -10.37 -8.92
C ARG A 160 -18.64 -9.44 -9.53
N HIS A 161 -18.53 -8.14 -9.25
CA HIS A 161 -19.50 -7.12 -9.66
C HIS A 161 -19.69 -7.07 -11.19
N ASP A 162 -18.63 -7.35 -11.94
CA ASP A 162 -18.42 -7.09 -13.37
C ASP A 162 -18.20 -8.40 -14.18
N PRO A 163 -19.14 -9.37 -14.16
CA PRO A 163 -18.92 -10.68 -14.76
C PRO A 163 -18.73 -10.64 -16.29
N GLN A 164 -19.01 -9.51 -16.95
CA GLN A 164 -18.74 -9.30 -18.37
C GLN A 164 -17.25 -9.10 -18.70
N ASP A 165 -16.44 -8.67 -17.73
CA ASP A 165 -14.99 -8.49 -17.91
C ASP A 165 -14.33 -9.87 -17.79
N ARG A 166 -13.63 -10.34 -18.82
CA ARG A 166 -13.17 -11.73 -18.88
C ARG A 166 -11.71 -11.81 -19.24
N GLY A 167 -10.99 -12.67 -18.55
CA GLY A 167 -9.56 -12.87 -18.76
C GLY A 167 -8.80 -12.97 -17.44
N GLY A 168 -7.53 -13.41 -17.52
CA GLY A 168 -6.64 -13.43 -16.36
C GLY A 168 -6.47 -12.04 -15.74
N GLU A 169 -6.57 -11.00 -16.55
CA GLU A 169 -6.54 -9.58 -16.14
C GLU A 169 -7.58 -9.23 -15.06
N TYR A 170 -8.71 -9.93 -15.03
CA TYR A 170 -9.83 -9.67 -14.11
C TYR A 170 -9.98 -10.76 -13.04
N ARG A 171 -8.96 -11.60 -12.85
CA ARG A 171 -9.00 -12.68 -11.87
C ARG A 171 -9.01 -12.11 -10.44
N SER A 172 -9.57 -12.89 -9.51
CA SER A 172 -9.70 -12.50 -8.12
C SER A 172 -8.40 -12.80 -7.39
N VAL A 173 -7.75 -11.77 -6.85
CA VAL A 173 -6.41 -11.88 -6.27
C VAL A 173 -6.36 -11.23 -4.89
N LEU A 174 -5.50 -11.77 -4.02
CA LEU A 174 -5.15 -11.17 -2.74
C LEU A 174 -3.64 -11.30 -2.53
N GLY A 175 -2.96 -10.18 -2.33
CA GLY A 175 -1.53 -10.12 -2.04
C GLY A 175 -1.28 -9.81 -0.59
N LEU A 176 -0.41 -10.60 0.04
CA LEU A 176 0.11 -10.35 1.39
C LEU A 176 1.58 -10.76 1.49
N PRO A 177 2.39 -10.09 2.32
CA PRO A 177 3.80 -10.46 2.48
C PRO A 177 3.94 -11.91 2.98
N GLY A 178 4.65 -12.75 2.23
CA GLY A 178 4.80 -14.18 2.50
C GLY A 178 3.65 -15.07 2.03
N GLY A 179 2.60 -14.51 1.41
CA GLY A 179 1.47 -15.27 0.86
C GLY A 179 0.75 -16.05 1.96
N GLU A 180 0.44 -17.32 1.72
CA GLU A 180 -0.19 -18.17 2.75
C GLU A 180 0.70 -18.43 3.98
N ALA A 181 2.01 -18.22 3.87
CA ALA A 181 2.94 -18.34 5.00
C ALA A 181 2.98 -17.05 5.88
N SER A 182 2.25 -16.00 5.49
CA SER A 182 2.16 -14.77 6.26
C SER A 182 1.53 -15.01 7.63
N GLU A 183 2.04 -14.35 8.67
CA GLU A 183 1.38 -14.33 9.98
C GLU A 183 -0.03 -13.69 9.93
N LEU A 184 -0.29 -12.89 8.89
CA LEU A 184 -1.59 -12.23 8.67
C LEU A 184 -2.61 -13.13 7.97
N TYR A 185 -2.17 -14.25 7.39
CA TYR A 185 -3.03 -15.14 6.61
C TYR A 185 -4.18 -15.70 7.46
N ALA A 186 -3.95 -15.97 8.75
CA ALA A 186 -5.00 -16.47 9.64
C ALA A 186 -6.19 -15.52 9.74
N ALA A 187 -5.97 -14.20 9.78
CA ALA A 187 -7.04 -13.20 9.81
C ALA A 187 -7.81 -13.12 8.49
N VAL A 188 -7.12 -13.34 7.35
CA VAL A 188 -7.74 -13.41 6.02
C VAL A 188 -8.58 -14.69 5.89
N ALA A 189 -8.04 -15.84 6.26
CA ALA A 189 -8.72 -17.13 6.23
C ALA A 189 -9.94 -17.16 7.16
N GLU A 190 -9.85 -16.50 8.32
CA GLU A 190 -10.98 -16.23 9.21
C GLU A 190 -12.09 -15.46 8.50
N ALA A 191 -11.76 -14.33 7.86
CA ALA A 191 -12.72 -13.49 7.16
C ALA A 191 -13.38 -14.20 5.96
N ALA A 192 -12.69 -15.18 5.35
CA ALA A 192 -13.24 -15.98 4.27
C ALA A 192 -14.29 -17.00 4.75
N ARG A 193 -14.33 -17.34 6.05
CA ARG A 193 -15.24 -18.38 6.57
C ARG A 193 -16.69 -17.96 6.41
N GLY A 194 -17.51 -18.88 5.89
CA GLY A 194 -18.93 -18.63 5.62
C GLY A 194 -19.19 -17.84 4.33
N THR A 195 -18.14 -17.39 3.62
CA THR A 195 -18.25 -16.86 2.27
C THR A 195 -18.25 -18.01 1.25
N PRO A 196 -18.74 -17.80 0.01
CA PRO A 196 -18.62 -18.81 -1.04
C PRO A 196 -17.21 -18.94 -1.63
N MET A 197 -16.26 -18.11 -1.19
CA MET A 197 -14.94 -17.99 -1.79
C MET A 197 -13.94 -18.96 -1.15
N ARG A 198 -13.05 -19.50 -1.98
CA ARG A 198 -11.94 -20.35 -1.56
C ARG A 198 -10.62 -19.65 -1.81
N LEU A 199 -9.77 -19.63 -0.79
CA LEU A 199 -8.38 -19.19 -0.91
C LEU A 199 -7.53 -20.32 -1.50
N VAL A 200 -6.73 -20.00 -2.52
CA VAL A 200 -5.82 -20.93 -3.18
C VAL A 200 -4.49 -20.22 -3.42
N PRO A 201 -3.33 -20.87 -3.25
CA PRO A 201 -2.04 -20.27 -3.59
C PRO A 201 -1.99 -19.76 -5.04
N GLY A 202 -1.54 -18.52 -5.21
CA GLY A 202 -1.17 -17.97 -6.51
C GLY A 202 0.28 -18.32 -6.87
N VAL A 203 0.50 -18.68 -8.13
CA VAL A 203 1.78 -19.03 -8.75
C VAL A 203 2.18 -18.09 -9.90
N GLY A 204 1.26 -17.26 -10.37
CA GLY A 204 1.50 -16.23 -11.37
C GLY A 204 0.87 -16.55 -12.73
N ASP A 205 0.46 -15.50 -13.45
CA ASP A 205 -0.08 -15.55 -14.82
C ASP A 205 -1.32 -16.45 -14.99
N GLU A 206 -2.05 -16.73 -13.92
CA GLU A 206 -3.24 -17.57 -13.99
C GLU A 206 -4.34 -16.94 -14.84
N GLY A 207 -5.19 -17.81 -15.38
CA GLY A 207 -6.39 -17.40 -16.09
C GLY A 207 -7.45 -16.79 -15.18
N ASP A 208 -8.60 -16.48 -15.78
CA ASP A 208 -9.73 -15.93 -15.06
C ASP A 208 -10.21 -16.87 -13.94
N THR A 209 -10.70 -16.28 -12.86
CA THR A 209 -11.29 -16.99 -11.71
C THR A 209 -12.81 -16.95 -11.72
N ILE A 210 -13.42 -16.26 -12.69
CA ILE A 210 -14.88 -16.16 -12.82
C ILE A 210 -15.53 -17.56 -12.81
N GLY A 211 -16.54 -17.72 -11.95
CA GLY A 211 -17.25 -19.00 -11.78
C GLY A 211 -16.51 -20.06 -10.96
N SER A 212 -15.18 -19.95 -10.77
CA SER A 212 -14.40 -20.89 -9.94
C SER A 212 -14.53 -20.63 -8.44
N LYS A 213 -15.04 -19.45 -8.06
CA LYS A 213 -15.16 -18.98 -6.67
C LYS A 213 -13.84 -19.06 -5.90
N THR A 214 -12.74 -18.80 -6.61
CA THR A 214 -11.38 -18.89 -6.08
C THR A 214 -10.77 -17.50 -6.04
N ILE A 215 -10.06 -17.21 -4.95
CA ILE A 215 -9.19 -16.05 -4.80
C ILE A 215 -7.76 -16.57 -4.72
N LEU A 216 -6.92 -16.09 -5.63
CA LEU A 216 -5.51 -16.45 -5.70
C LEU A 216 -4.73 -15.61 -4.69
N VAL A 217 -4.14 -16.31 -3.71
CA VAL A 217 -3.36 -15.71 -2.63
C VAL A 217 -1.90 -15.68 -3.03
N TYR A 218 -1.40 -14.50 -3.34
CA TYR A 218 -0.02 -14.29 -3.76
C TYR A 218 0.86 -13.85 -2.60
N ASP A 219 2.09 -14.33 -2.63
CA ASP A 219 3.19 -13.74 -1.87
C ASP A 219 3.59 -12.41 -2.53
N SER A 220 3.23 -11.28 -1.90
CA SER A 220 3.46 -9.96 -2.48
C SER A 220 4.93 -9.58 -2.60
N GLU A 221 5.83 -10.32 -1.93
CA GLU A 221 7.28 -10.14 -2.10
C GLU A 221 7.79 -10.79 -3.40
N LYS A 222 7.06 -11.80 -3.90
CA LYS A 222 7.35 -12.48 -5.18
C LYS A 222 6.54 -11.93 -6.34
N PHE A 223 5.30 -11.53 -6.07
CA PHE A 223 4.35 -10.97 -7.03
C PHE A 223 3.97 -9.56 -6.57
N PRO A 224 4.86 -8.58 -6.76
CA PRO A 224 4.66 -7.24 -6.22
C PRO A 224 3.56 -6.49 -6.97
N PHE A 225 3.10 -5.42 -6.33
CA PHE A 225 2.14 -4.49 -6.90
C PHE A 225 2.84 -3.41 -7.74
N PHE A 226 2.20 -3.04 -8.85
CA PHE A 226 2.64 -1.99 -9.77
C PHE A 226 1.52 -0.94 -9.89
N PRO A 227 1.71 0.30 -9.40
CA PRO A 227 0.68 1.33 -9.49
C PRO A 227 0.25 1.61 -10.93
N ALA A 228 -1.04 1.80 -11.14
CA ALA A 228 -1.61 2.21 -12.43
C ALA A 228 -1.42 3.71 -12.69
N GLU A 229 -1.64 4.10 -13.95
CA GLU A 229 -1.66 5.46 -14.45
C GLU A 229 -2.64 6.36 -13.69
N LEU A 230 -2.38 7.68 -13.70
CA LEU A 230 -3.16 8.63 -12.89
C LEU A 230 -4.64 8.64 -13.24
N TYR A 231 -5.01 8.41 -14.51
CA TYR A 231 -6.41 8.41 -14.95
C TYR A 231 -7.21 7.20 -14.47
N HIS A 232 -6.57 6.16 -13.94
CA HIS A 232 -7.26 5.05 -13.29
C HIS A 232 -7.51 5.27 -11.80
N GLN A 233 -6.89 6.28 -11.19
CA GLN A 233 -7.00 6.54 -9.76
C GLN A 233 -8.27 7.37 -9.49
N PHE A 234 -9.11 6.87 -8.59
CA PHE A 234 -10.36 7.49 -8.14
C PHE A 234 -11.36 7.74 -9.28
N HIS A 235 -11.37 6.84 -10.26
CA HIS A 235 -12.30 6.82 -11.39
C HIS A 235 -13.65 6.21 -10.99
N ASN A 236 -14.71 6.60 -11.69
CA ASN A 236 -16.06 6.03 -11.52
C ASN A 236 -16.15 4.66 -12.21
N ASP A 237 -16.93 3.73 -11.68
CA ASP A 237 -17.28 2.54 -12.47
C ASP A 237 -18.32 2.90 -13.54
N PHE A 238 -18.29 2.19 -14.66
CA PHE A 238 -19.27 2.30 -15.74
C PHE A 238 -20.59 1.57 -15.45
N MET A 239 -20.62 0.70 -14.43
CA MET A 239 -21.83 -0.06 -14.08
C MET A 239 -22.84 0.70 -13.21
N GLY A 240 -22.47 1.86 -12.67
CA GLY A 240 -23.27 2.59 -11.67
C GLY A 240 -23.31 4.10 -11.89
N PRO A 241 -24.03 4.83 -11.01
CA PRO A 241 -23.91 6.28 -10.96
C PRO A 241 -22.49 6.68 -10.55
N PRO A 242 -22.04 7.90 -10.89
CA PRO A 242 -20.77 8.42 -10.41
C PRO A 242 -20.67 8.37 -8.88
N TYR A 243 -19.47 8.05 -8.38
CA TYR A 243 -19.15 7.93 -6.95
C TYR A 243 -19.10 9.28 -6.22
N GLY A 244 -19.12 10.37 -6.98
CA GLY A 244 -19.29 11.73 -6.46
C GLY A 244 -17.97 12.49 -6.32
N GLU A 245 -18.10 13.82 -6.35
CA GLU A 245 -16.97 14.75 -6.45
C GLU A 245 -15.95 14.57 -5.31
N ALA A 246 -16.43 14.28 -4.09
CA ALA A 246 -15.55 14.07 -2.94
C ALA A 246 -14.59 12.88 -3.13
N TYR A 247 -15.06 11.79 -3.76
CA TYR A 247 -14.22 10.64 -4.09
C TYR A 247 -13.28 10.98 -5.23
N ASN A 248 -13.80 11.55 -6.32
CA ASN A 248 -13.02 11.87 -7.51
C ASN A 248 -11.90 12.90 -7.23
N ASN A 249 -12.11 13.84 -6.30
CA ASN A 249 -11.13 14.85 -5.88
C ASN A 249 -9.97 14.27 -5.03
N LEU A 250 -10.03 13.00 -4.61
CA LEU A 250 -8.92 12.34 -3.92
C LEU A 250 -7.69 12.24 -4.82
N LEU A 251 -7.86 12.06 -6.13
CA LEU A 251 -6.75 12.08 -7.10
C LEU A 251 -5.94 13.37 -6.99
N ALA A 252 -6.61 14.53 -7.13
CA ALA A 252 -5.94 15.82 -7.07
C ALA A 252 -5.31 16.08 -5.68
N THR A 253 -6.01 15.67 -4.62
CA THR A 253 -5.52 15.78 -3.24
C THR A 253 -4.22 15.00 -3.05
N LEU A 254 -4.23 13.70 -3.39
CA LEU A 254 -3.09 12.81 -3.19
C LEU A 254 -1.93 13.10 -4.16
N TYR A 255 -2.22 13.57 -5.38
CA TYR A 255 -1.19 14.03 -6.31
C TYR A 255 -0.48 15.28 -5.79
N LYS A 256 -1.23 16.29 -5.30
CA LYS A 256 -0.67 17.51 -4.71
C LYS A 256 0.18 17.22 -3.47
N GLU A 257 -0.24 16.22 -2.68
CA GLU A 257 0.51 15.74 -1.52
C GLU A 257 1.70 14.83 -1.87
N LYS A 258 1.97 14.58 -3.16
CA LYS A 258 3.04 13.69 -3.63
C LYS A 258 2.91 12.28 -3.05
N LYS A 259 1.68 11.79 -2.99
CA LYS A 259 1.35 10.40 -2.66
C LYS A 259 1.02 9.60 -3.92
N LEU A 260 0.53 10.26 -4.97
CA LEU A 260 0.42 9.71 -6.32
C LEU A 260 1.41 10.39 -7.26
N PHE A 261 1.84 9.66 -8.28
CA PHE A 261 2.84 10.09 -9.24
C PHE A 261 2.53 9.47 -10.60
N THR A 262 3.16 10.00 -11.65
CA THR A 262 3.17 9.34 -12.95
C THR A 262 4.03 8.07 -12.88
N VAL A 263 3.61 7.02 -13.59
CA VAL A 263 4.24 5.68 -13.53
C VAL A 263 5.15 5.38 -14.72
N GLY A 264 5.32 6.36 -15.62
CA GLY A 264 6.17 6.29 -16.81
C GLY A 264 5.57 5.45 -17.94
N CYS A 265 4.31 5.06 -17.84
CA CYS A 265 3.56 4.43 -18.94
C CYS A 265 3.09 5.46 -19.95
N PRO A 266 2.65 5.04 -21.16
CA PRO A 266 1.92 5.92 -22.06
C PRO A 266 0.71 6.48 -21.33
N ASP A 267 0.75 7.77 -21.03
CA ASP A 267 -0.21 8.46 -20.17
C ASP A 267 -0.67 9.75 -20.86
N MET A 268 -1.77 10.31 -20.39
CA MET A 268 -2.17 11.66 -20.74
C MET A 268 -1.34 12.67 -19.95
N ASP A 269 -1.39 13.94 -20.35
CA ASP A 269 -0.75 15.01 -19.58
C ASP A 269 -1.33 15.03 -18.14
N PRO A 270 -0.49 14.89 -17.09
CA PRO A 270 -0.94 14.88 -15.70
C PRO A 270 -1.77 16.10 -15.31
N ALA A 271 -1.48 17.27 -15.89
CA ALA A 271 -2.27 18.48 -15.64
C ALA A 271 -3.72 18.31 -16.12
N THR A 272 -3.91 17.65 -17.27
CA THR A 272 -5.23 17.37 -17.84
C THR A 272 -6.02 16.39 -16.97
N ILE A 273 -5.35 15.37 -16.44
CA ILE A 273 -5.94 14.34 -15.59
C ILE A 273 -6.34 14.92 -14.22
N VAL A 274 -5.42 15.62 -13.56
CA VAL A 274 -5.60 16.13 -12.19
C VAL A 274 -6.60 17.28 -12.11
N GLU A 275 -6.73 18.07 -13.17
CA GLU A 275 -7.76 19.12 -13.26
C GLU A 275 -9.17 18.57 -13.56
N GLY A 276 -9.36 17.24 -13.55
CA GLY A 276 -10.67 16.61 -13.71
C GLY A 276 -11.24 16.73 -15.12
N ARG A 277 -10.38 16.97 -16.13
CA ARG A 277 -10.82 17.05 -17.54
C ARG A 277 -10.97 15.66 -18.18
N VAL A 278 -10.56 14.61 -17.48
CA VAL A 278 -10.69 13.21 -17.88
C VAL A 278 -11.00 12.37 -16.65
N GLN A 279 -12.30 12.11 -16.43
CA GLN A 279 -12.88 11.20 -15.44
C GLN A 279 -14.25 10.71 -15.90
#